data_AF-A0A961ZAU7-F1
#
_entry.id   AF-A0A961ZAU7-F1
#
_cell.length_a   1.000
_cell.length_b   1.000
_cell.length_c   1.000
_cell.angle_alpha   90.00
_cell.angle_beta   90.00
_cell.angle_gamma   90.00
#
_symmetry.space_group_name_H-M   'P 1'
#
loop_
_entity.id
_entity.type
_entity.pdbx_description
1 polymer ?
#
loop_
_entity_poly.entity_id
_entity_poly.type
_entity_poly.pdbx_seq_one_letter_code
_entity_poly.pdbx_strand_id
1 'polypeptide(L)'
;MAEGKHKKVAYYPGCALEGTGHAYNRSTKAVGKKLGLDLVELENWNCCGAMEVKNIDPKIQTYLSSRVMSIAANEMGHDVVMAPCNG
;
A
#
# COMPACT_ATOMS: atom_id res chain seq x y z
N MET A 1 -13.57 -4.42 -15.49
CA MET A 1 -12.12 -4.75 -15.54
C MET A 1 -11.35 -3.48 -15.22
N ALA A 2 -10.16 -3.55 -14.62
CA ALA A 2 -9.40 -2.35 -14.30
C ALA A 2 -8.89 -1.61 -15.56
N GLU A 3 -9.07 -0.28 -15.60
CA GLU A 3 -8.79 0.55 -16.77
C GLU A 3 -8.04 1.84 -16.39
N GLY A 4 -7.30 2.39 -17.36
CA GLY A 4 -6.51 3.62 -17.19
C GLY A 4 -5.48 3.50 -16.06
N LYS A 5 -5.36 4.55 -15.25
CA LYS A 5 -4.42 4.64 -14.10
C LYS A 5 -4.57 3.55 -13.05
N HIS A 6 -5.69 2.83 -13.04
CA HIS A 6 -5.94 1.75 -12.08
C HIS A 6 -5.52 0.37 -12.63
N LYS A 7 -5.06 0.25 -13.87
CA LYS A 7 -4.63 -1.04 -14.43
C LYS A 7 -3.33 -1.54 -13.79
N LYS A 8 -2.37 -0.64 -13.54
CA LYS A 8 -1.07 -0.95 -12.92
C LYS A 8 -0.88 -0.06 -11.70
N VAL A 9 -0.90 -0.67 -10.52
CA VAL A 9 -0.91 0.06 -9.24
C VAL A 9 0.23 -0.41 -8.34
N ALA A 10 0.75 0.52 -7.54
CA ALA A 10 1.68 0.23 -6.47
C ALA A 10 0.91 -0.46 -5.33
N TYR A 11 1.18 -1.73 -5.09
CA TYR A 11 0.58 -2.53 -4.04
C TYR A 11 1.34 -2.33 -2.73
N TYR A 12 0.68 -1.75 -1.73
CA TYR A 12 1.20 -1.55 -0.38
C TYR A 12 0.56 -2.57 0.57
N PRO A 13 1.23 -3.67 0.94
CA PRO A 13 0.69 -4.62 1.91
C PRO A 13 0.63 -4.01 3.32
N GLY A 14 1.61 -3.18 3.67
CA GLY A 14 1.77 -2.66 5.03
C GLY A 14 2.07 -3.76 6.06
N CYS A 15 2.34 -3.34 7.30
CA CYS A 15 2.75 -4.24 8.37
C CYS A 15 1.68 -5.28 8.73
N ALA A 16 0.39 -4.94 8.58
CA ALA A 16 -0.71 -5.84 8.95
C ALA A 16 -0.76 -7.09 8.07
N LEU A 17 -0.60 -6.95 6.75
CA LEU A 17 -0.68 -8.05 5.80
C LEU A 17 0.66 -8.78 5.62
N GLU A 18 1.78 -8.11 5.89
CA GLU A 18 3.08 -8.76 6.02
C GLU A 18 3.17 -9.58 7.31
N GLY A 19 2.54 -9.12 8.40
CA GLY A 19 2.44 -9.85 9.66
C GLY A 19 1.30 -10.87 9.66
N THR A 20 0.38 -10.76 10.62
CA THR A 20 -0.65 -11.78 10.85
C THR A 20 -1.68 -11.90 9.71
N GLY A 21 -1.82 -10.89 8.87
CA GLY A 21 -2.77 -10.81 7.76
C GLY A 21 -2.39 -11.56 6.49
N HIS A 22 -1.49 -12.55 6.52
CA HIS A 22 -1.02 -13.24 5.32
C HIS A 22 -2.12 -13.82 4.43
N ALA A 23 -3.19 -14.37 5.02
CA ALA A 23 -4.32 -14.92 4.25
C ALA A 23 -5.05 -13.81 3.49
N TYR A 24 -5.15 -12.62 4.09
CA TYR A 24 -5.74 -11.44 3.46
C TYR A 24 -4.85 -10.94 2.32
N ASN A 25 -3.52 -10.88 2.50
CA ASN A 25 -2.57 -10.56 1.44
C ASN A 25 -2.72 -11.47 0.21
N ARG A 26 -2.75 -12.80 0.44
CA ARG A 26 -2.91 -13.78 -0.63
C ARG A 26 -4.25 -13.63 -1.35
N SER A 27 -5.35 -13.47 -0.62
CA SER A 27 -6.67 -13.33 -1.24
C SER A 27 -6.80 -12.01 -2.00
N THR A 28 -6.29 -10.89 -1.47
CA THR A 28 -6.25 -9.60 -2.17
C THR A 28 -5.49 -9.70 -3.48
N LYS A 29 -4.29 -10.29 -3.49
CA LYS A 29 -3.49 -10.48 -4.72
C LYS A 29 -4.21 -11.35 -5.74
N ALA A 30 -4.86 -12.44 -5.29
CA ALA A 30 -5.63 -13.33 -6.16
C ALA A 30 -6.84 -12.63 -6.80
N VAL A 31 -7.61 -11.89 -6.01
CA VAL A 31 -8.78 -11.13 -6.49
C VAL A 31 -8.34 -10.02 -7.44
N GLY A 32 -7.30 -9.26 -7.08
CA GLY A 32 -6.79 -8.18 -7.93
C GLY A 32 -6.36 -8.68 -9.31
N LYS A 33 -5.61 -9.79 -9.36
CA LYS A 33 -5.25 -10.46 -10.62
C LYS A 33 -6.49 -10.85 -11.45
N LYS A 34 -7.53 -11.39 -10.80
CA LYS A 34 -8.78 -11.78 -11.48
C LYS A 34 -9.55 -10.58 -12.04
N LEU A 35 -9.44 -9.42 -11.40
CA LEU A 35 -10.03 -8.15 -11.85
C LEU A 35 -9.21 -7.43 -12.93
N GLY A 36 -8.03 -7.97 -13.28
CA GLY A 36 -7.13 -7.41 -14.28
C GLY A 36 -6.18 -6.35 -13.75
N LEU A 37 -5.95 -6.29 -12.44
CA LEU A 37 -4.95 -5.41 -11.82
C LEU A 37 -3.55 -6.03 -11.94
N ASP A 38 -2.60 -5.21 -12.39
CA ASP A 38 -1.16 -5.44 -12.25
C ASP A 38 -0.71 -4.83 -10.92
N LEU A 39 -0.54 -5.69 -9.92
CA LEU A 39 -0.17 -5.33 -8.55
C LEU A 39 1.35 -5.38 -8.42
N VAL A 40 2.01 -4.23 -8.46
CA VAL A 40 3.46 -4.10 -8.29
C VAL A 40 3.74 -3.78 -6.83
N GLU A 41 4.36 -4.70 -6.09
CA GLU A 41 4.66 -4.46 -4.68
C GLU A 41 5.61 -3.28 -4.52
N LEU A 42 5.26 -2.35 -3.63
CA LEU A 42 6.13 -1.24 -3.26
C LEU A 42 7.44 -1.77 -2.69
N GLU A 43 8.57 -1.21 -3.09
CA GLU A 43 9.87 -1.57 -2.52
C GLU A 43 10.18 -0.70 -1.31
N ASN A 44 10.90 -1.24 -0.32
CA ASN A 44 11.44 -0.47 0.81
C ASN A 44 10.41 0.40 1.58
N TRP A 45 9.15 -0.04 1.61
CA TRP A 45 8.09 0.66 2.33
C TRP A 45 8.26 0.54 3.85
N ASN A 46 7.59 1.42 4.60
CA ASN A 46 7.52 1.39 6.06
C ASN A 46 6.06 1.33 6.54
N CYS A 47 5.85 1.00 7.80
CA CYS A 47 4.53 1.09 8.44
C CYS A 47 3.95 2.51 8.31
N CYS A 48 2.67 2.64 7.95
CA CYS A 48 1.97 3.93 7.81
C CYS A 48 1.80 4.68 9.14
N GLY A 49 1.94 3.98 10.28
CA GLY A 49 1.84 4.57 11.62
C GLY A 49 0.41 4.93 12.05
N ALA A 50 -0.61 4.54 11.30
CA ALA A 50 -1.97 5.04 11.47
C ALA A 50 -2.66 4.73 12.82
N MET A 51 -2.27 3.65 13.49
CA MET A 51 -2.90 3.24 14.75
C MET A 51 -2.23 3.92 15.95
N GLU A 52 -0.95 3.61 16.19
CA GLU A 52 -0.27 4.03 17.43
C GLU A 52 0.52 5.34 17.29
N VAL A 53 1.12 5.61 16.13
CA VAL A 53 2.04 6.76 15.98
C VAL A 53 1.31 8.09 16.11
N LYS A 54 0.05 8.16 15.68
CA LYS A 54 -0.78 9.36 15.83
C LYS A 54 -1.02 9.76 17.30
N ASN A 55 -0.96 8.80 18.24
CA ASN A 55 -1.14 9.06 19.67
C ASN A 55 0.14 9.66 20.29
N ILE A 56 1.28 9.53 19.61
CA ILE A 56 2.58 10.07 20.03
C ILE A 56 2.80 11.43 19.34
N ASP A 57 2.78 11.44 18.00
CA ASP A 57 2.96 12.65 17.19
C ASP A 57 2.21 12.51 15.84
N PRO A 58 1.13 13.28 15.63
CA PRO A 58 0.39 13.29 14.37
C PRO A 58 1.23 13.68 13.14
N LYS A 59 2.29 14.49 13.32
CA LYS A 59 3.19 14.86 12.23
C LYS A 59 3.99 13.64 11.77
N ILE A 60 4.52 12.84 12.70
CA ILE A 60 5.28 11.63 12.36
C ILE A 60 4.39 10.63 11.61
N GLN A 61 3.15 10.43 12.04
CA GLN A 61 2.19 9.59 11.30
C GLN A 61 2.03 10.06 9.84
N THR A 62 1.89 11.37 9.64
CA THR A 62 1.79 11.97 8.30
C THR A 62 3.07 11.72 7.50
N TYR A 63 4.25 11.97 8.07
CA TYR A 63 5.54 11.75 7.41
C TYR A 63 5.75 10.28 6.99
N LEU A 64 5.38 9.32 7.84
CA LEU A 64 5.49 7.89 7.54
C LEU A 64 4.63 7.49 6.34
N SER A 65 3.42 8.02 6.25
CA SER A 65 2.53 7.81 5.10
C SER A 65 3.04 8.52 3.85
N SER A 66 3.52 9.75 3.98
CA SER A 66 4.11 10.52 2.88
C SER A 66 5.36 9.86 2.29
N ARG A 67 6.19 9.20 3.11
CA ARG A 67 7.34 8.43 2.60
C ARG A 67 6.89 7.31 1.66
N VAL A 68 5.87 6.54 2.05
CA VAL A 68 5.32 5.47 1.20
C VAL A 68 4.78 6.03 -0.11
N MET A 69 4.05 7.16 -0.07
CA MET A 69 3.57 7.83 -1.28
C MET A 69 4.71 8.37 -2.15
N SER A 70 5.77 8.90 -1.54
CA SER A 70 6.95 9.40 -2.25
C SER A 70 7.68 8.28 -2.99
N ILE A 71 7.84 7.11 -2.38
CA ILE A 71 8.45 5.95 -3.06
C ILE A 71 7.60 5.57 -4.28
N ALA A 72 6.28 5.43 -4.09
CA ALA A 72 5.38 5.08 -5.19
C ALA A 72 5.46 6.08 -6.35
N ALA A 73 5.37 7.38 -6.05
CA ALA A 73 5.31 8.42 -7.07
C ALA A 73 6.68 8.74 -7.70
N ASN A 74 7.72 8.92 -6.88
CA ASN A 74 9.00 9.47 -7.31
C ASN A 74 10.04 8.39 -7.65
N GLU A 75 10.02 7.24 -6.97
CA GLU A 75 11.00 6.17 -7.20
C GLU A 75 10.48 5.14 -8.19
N MET A 76 9.19 4.80 -8.11
CA MET A 76 8.59 3.75 -8.93
C MET A 76 7.69 4.27 -10.07
N GLY A 77 7.36 5.56 -10.09
CA GLY A 77 6.56 6.18 -11.15
C GLY A 77 5.10 5.71 -11.22
N HIS A 78 4.49 5.37 -10.07
CA HIS A 78 3.09 4.97 -9.98
C HIS A 78 2.18 6.13 -9.54
N ASP A 79 1.08 6.33 -10.28
CA ASP A 79 0.05 7.32 -9.95
C ASP A 79 -0.94 6.87 -8.87
N VAL A 80 -1.04 5.55 -8.64
CA VAL A 80 -2.04 4.94 -7.76
C VAL A 80 -1.37 3.94 -6.83
N VAL A 81 -1.60 4.13 -5.53
CA VAL A 81 -1.29 3.15 -4.50
C VAL A 81 -2.56 2.42 -4.08
N MET A 82 -2.50 1.09 -4.05
CA MET A 82 -3.54 0.24 -3.51
C MET A 82 -3.11 -0.26 -2.12
N ALA A 83 -3.86 0.14 -1.09
CA ALA A 83 -3.71 -0.35 0.27
C ALA A 83 -4.99 -1.10 0.68
N PRO A 84 -4.92 -2.41 1.00
CA PRO A 84 -6.07 -3.18 1.47
C PRO A 84 -6.33 -3.05 2.98
N CYS A 85 -5.34 -2.57 3.74
CA CYS A 85 -5.50 -2.20 5.14
C CYS A 85 -6.17 -0.82 5.23
N ASN A 86 -7.12 -0.65 6.15
CA ASN A 86 -7.83 0.61 6.38
C ASN A 86 -7.09 1.60 7.30
N GLY A 87 -5.98 1.15 7.91
CA GLY A 87 -5.13 1.97 8.76
C GLY A 87 -4.48 3.09 7.95
#